data_AF-A0A9E0Y7R0-F1
#
_entry.id   AF-A0A9E0Y7R0-F1
#
_cell.length_a   1.000
_cell.length_b   1.000
_cell.length_c   1.000
_cell.angle_alpha   90.00
_cell.angle_beta   90.00
_cell.angle_gamma   90.00
#
_symmetry.space_group_name_H-M   'P 1'
#
loop_
_entity.id
_entity.type
_entity.pdbx_description
1 polymer ?
#
loop_
_entity_poly.entity_id
_entity_poly.type
_entity_poly.pdbx_seq_one_letter_code
_entity_poly.pdbx_strand_id
1 'polypeptide(L)'
;MILPDIIVSDKNKNNVETNLCIRRKNWTNALILSAGLGIATGVAGLIINALALFGLLAENHFLKALGIWLIVVTFPLGALSAHCLDRLESIKKALKIEYCRNNGLPDEEQR
;
A
#
# COMPACT_ATOMS: atom_id res chain seq x y z
N MET A 1 -40.34 -20.67 14.73
CA MET A 1 -39.59 -21.08 13.54
C MET A 1 -38.88 -19.84 13.00
N ILE A 2 -37.73 -19.47 13.58
CA ILE A 2 -37.01 -18.21 13.31
C ILE A 2 -35.54 -18.59 13.15
N LEU A 3 -35.17 -19.14 12.00
CA LEU A 3 -33.79 -19.51 11.69
C LEU A 3 -33.24 -19.08 10.30
N PRO A 4 -33.97 -18.41 9.37
CA PRO A 4 -33.36 -18.04 8.10
C PRO A 4 -32.42 -16.82 8.20
N ASP A 5 -32.75 -15.80 9.00
CA ASP A 5 -32.00 -14.52 9.02
C ASP A 5 -30.59 -14.65 9.61
N ILE A 6 -30.40 -15.52 10.61
CA ILE A 6 -29.11 -15.73 11.26
C ILE A 6 -28.12 -16.41 10.28
N ILE A 7 -28.61 -17.37 9.50
CA ILE A 7 -27.80 -18.14 8.54
C ILE A 7 -27.44 -17.28 7.32
N VAL A 8 -28.38 -16.44 6.85
CA VAL A 8 -28.13 -15.50 5.73
C VAL A 8 -27.14 -14.41 6.15
N SER A 9 -27.27 -13.89 7.38
CA SER A 9 -26.35 -12.88 7.92
C SER A 9 -24.92 -13.44 8.08
N ASP A 10 -24.78 -14.66 8.63
CA ASP A 10 -23.48 -15.31 8.83
C ASP A 10 -22.77 -15.62 7.50
N LYS A 11 -23.51 -16.14 6.51
CA LYS A 11 -22.94 -16.48 5.19
C LYS A 11 -22.51 -15.24 4.40
N ASN A 12 -23.21 -14.12 4.56
CA ASN A 12 -22.85 -12.84 3.94
C ASN A 12 -21.61 -12.25 4.60
N LYS A 13 -21.56 -12.25 5.93
CA LYS A 13 -20.43 -11.78 6.73
C LYS A 13 -19.12 -12.51 6.39
N ASN A 14 -19.16 -13.85 6.29
CA ASN A 14 -18.01 -14.67 5.93
C ASN A 14 -17.50 -14.37 4.50
N ASN A 15 -18.40 -14.03 3.58
CA ASN A 15 -18.05 -13.61 2.22
C ASN A 15 -17.45 -12.19 2.19
N VAL A 16 -17.96 -11.26 3.01
CA VAL A 16 -17.44 -9.90 3.06
C VAL A 16 -16.04 -9.88 3.68
N GLU A 17 -15.81 -10.60 4.78
CA GLU A 17 -14.50 -10.69 5.44
C GLU A 17 -13.43 -11.33 4.55
N THR A 18 -13.78 -12.38 3.80
CA THR A 18 -12.84 -13.04 2.87
C THR A 18 -12.47 -12.14 1.69
N ASN A 19 -13.44 -11.44 1.09
CA ASN A 19 -13.18 -10.48 0.01
C ASN A 19 -12.35 -9.27 0.47
N LEU A 20 -12.58 -8.77 1.69
CA LEU A 20 -11.80 -7.69 2.29
C LEU A 20 -10.36 -8.14 2.61
N CYS A 21 -10.17 -9.37 3.08
CA CYS A 21 -8.84 -9.94 3.34
C CYS A 21 -8.00 -10.08 2.06
N ILE A 22 -8.60 -10.59 0.98
CA ILE A 22 -7.95 -10.71 -0.34
C ILE A 22 -7.58 -9.32 -0.88
N ARG A 23 -8.53 -8.36 -0.83
CA ARG A 23 -8.25 -6.98 -1.25
C ARG A 23 -7.13 -6.37 -0.44
N ARG A 24 -7.18 -6.46 0.89
CA ARG A 24 -6.14 -5.93 1.78
C ARG A 24 -4.77 -6.52 1.42
N LYS A 25 -4.69 -7.83 1.21
CA LYS A 25 -3.43 -8.51 0.86
C LYS A 25 -2.86 -8.03 -0.48
N ASN A 26 -3.71 -7.81 -1.49
CA ASN A 26 -3.30 -7.25 -2.77
C ASN A 26 -2.79 -5.80 -2.65
N TRP A 27 -3.48 -4.96 -1.87
CA TRP A 27 -3.04 -3.57 -1.61
C TRP A 27 -1.76 -3.51 -0.77
N THR A 28 -1.61 -4.39 0.23
CA THR A 28 -0.37 -4.52 1.00
C THR A 28 0.79 -4.92 0.08
N ASN A 29 0.59 -5.90 -0.79
CA ASN A 29 1.63 -6.32 -1.74
C ASN A 29 1.97 -5.22 -2.74
N ALA A 30 0.97 -4.51 -3.27
CA ALA A 30 1.19 -3.35 -4.15
C ALA A 30 1.94 -2.22 -3.43
N LEU A 31 1.66 -1.99 -2.15
CA LEU A 31 2.37 -1.01 -1.33
C LEU A 31 3.82 -1.43 -1.07
N ILE A 32 4.06 -2.68 -0.69
CA ILE A 32 5.41 -3.21 -0.46
C ILE A 32 6.23 -3.15 -1.75
N LEU A 33 5.63 -3.53 -2.88
CA LEU A 33 6.32 -3.48 -4.17
C LEU A 33 6.58 -2.04 -4.62
N SER A 34 5.61 -1.12 -4.51
CA SER A 34 5.79 0.28 -4.91
C SER A 34 6.77 1.03 -4.00
N ALA A 35 6.69 0.83 -2.69
CA ALA A 35 7.63 1.41 -1.73
C ALA A 35 9.03 0.81 -1.91
N GLY A 36 9.13 -0.53 -2.05
CA GLY A 36 10.39 -1.24 -2.26
C GLY A 36 11.08 -0.83 -3.56
N LEU A 37 10.36 -0.81 -4.69
CA LEU A 37 10.90 -0.32 -5.96
C LEU A 37 11.25 1.16 -5.88
N GLY A 38 10.41 1.99 -5.24
CA GLY A 38 10.63 3.43 -5.13
C GLY A 38 11.91 3.76 -4.38
N ILE A 39 12.15 3.08 -3.26
CA ILE A 39 13.38 3.21 -2.47
C ILE A 39 14.57 2.67 -3.26
N ALA A 40 14.47 1.48 -3.86
CA ALA A 40 15.57 0.89 -4.63
C ALA A 40 15.98 1.76 -5.82
N THR A 41 15.01 2.28 -6.58
CA THR A 41 15.25 3.17 -7.72
C THR A 41 15.75 4.54 -7.28
N GLY A 42 15.17 5.14 -6.24
CA GLY A 42 15.63 6.42 -5.71
C GLY A 42 17.06 6.36 -5.19
N VAL A 43 17.41 5.31 -4.43
CA VAL A 43 18.76 5.08 -3.90
C VAL A 43 19.74 4.77 -5.03
N ALA A 44 19.39 3.91 -5.99
CA ALA A 44 20.24 3.63 -7.14
C ALA A 44 20.50 4.88 -7.98
N GLY A 45 19.47 5.69 -8.23
CA GLY A 45 19.58 6.98 -8.94
C GLY A 45 20.50 7.96 -8.21
N LEU A 46 20.37 8.08 -6.89
CA LEU A 46 21.25 8.92 -6.06
C LEU A 46 22.70 8.45 -6.10
N ILE A 47 22.96 7.14 -5.98
CA ILE A 47 24.31 6.57 -6.01
C ILE A 47 24.96 6.83 -7.38
N ILE A 48 24.24 6.58 -8.47
CA ILE A 48 24.74 6.81 -9.84
C ILE A 48 25.06 8.30 -10.04
N ASN A 49 24.20 9.19 -9.57
CA ASN A 49 24.39 10.63 -9.73
C ASN A 49 25.54 11.14 -8.83
N ALA A 50 25.67 10.62 -7.61
CA ALA A 50 26.79 10.92 -6.71
C ALA A 50 28.13 10.45 -7.31
N LEU A 51 28.22 9.23 -7.84
CA LEU A 51 29.43 8.74 -8.50
C LEU A 51 29.76 9.53 -9.78
N ALA A 52 28.74 9.98 -10.52
CA ALA A 52 28.93 10.83 -11.70
C ALA A 52 29.44 12.23 -11.33
N LEU A 53 29.02 12.79 -10.19
CA LEU A 53 29.50 14.07 -9.67
C LEU A 53 30.95 13.99 -9.16
N PHE A 54 31.33 12.86 -8.55
CA PHE A 54 32.70 12.60 -8.10
C PHE A 54 33.68 12.24 -9.23
N GLY A 55 33.21 12.17 -10.49
CA GLY A 55 34.05 11.88 -11.65
C GLY A 55 34.56 10.44 -11.72
N LEU A 56 34.06 9.54 -10.88
CA LEU A 56 34.45 8.12 -10.86
C LEU A 56 33.79 7.29 -11.96
N LEU A 57 32.63 7.74 -12.46
CA LEU A 57 31.93 7.11 -13.57
C LEU A 57 32.30 7.82 -14.87
N ALA A 58 32.90 7.08 -15.81
CA ALA A 58 33.17 7.54 -17.16
C ALA A 58 31.93 8.22 -17.77
N GLU A 59 32.19 9.26 -18.56
CA GLU A 59 31.29 10.29 -19.12
C GLU A 59 30.19 9.75 -20.07
N ASN A 60 29.56 8.63 -19.71
CA ASN A 60 28.47 8.03 -20.44
C ASN A 60 27.19 8.80 -20.11
N HIS A 61 26.77 9.65 -21.05
CA HIS A 61 25.49 10.37 -21.03
C HIS A 61 24.30 9.47 -20.65
N PHE A 62 24.38 8.17 -20.98
CA PHE A 62 23.35 7.17 -20.70
C PHE A 62 23.14 6.92 -19.20
N LEU A 63 24.21 6.83 -18.39
CA LEU A 63 24.08 6.60 -16.94
C LEU A 63 23.54 7.83 -16.21
N LYS A 64 23.94 9.03 -16.64
CA LYS A 64 23.37 10.30 -16.12
C LYS A 64 21.87 10.39 -16.43
N ALA A 65 21.46 10.09 -17.66
CA ALA A 65 20.06 10.09 -18.05
C ALA A 65 19.23 9.06 -17.26
N LEU A 66 19.77 7.85 -17.05
CA LEU A 66 19.15 6.81 -16.22
C LEU A 66 18.96 7.28 -14.78
N GLY A 67 19.98 7.86 -14.15
CA GLY A 67 19.88 8.34 -12.76
C GLY A 67 18.77 9.38 -12.56
N ILE A 68 18.64 10.33 -13.49
CA ILE A 68 17.57 11.34 -13.47
C ILE A 68 16.20 10.69 -13.68
N TRP A 69 16.09 9.77 -14.64
CA TRP A 69 14.85 9.02 -14.89
C TRP A 69 14.40 8.22 -13.67
N LEU A 70 15.32 7.59 -12.95
CA LEU A 70 15.02 6.85 -11.72
C LEU A 70 14.41 7.77 -10.65
N ILE A 71 14.97 8.98 -10.46
CA ILE A 71 14.46 9.95 -9.48
C ILE A 71 13.05 10.45 -9.88
N VAL A 72 12.84 10.73 -11.16
CA VAL A 72 11.52 11.17 -11.66
C VAL A 72 10.46 10.08 -11.46
N VAL A 73 10.83 8.81 -11.64
CA VAL A 73 9.94 7.65 -11.42
C VAL A 73 9.66 7.42 -9.93
N THR A 74 10.58 7.76 -9.03
CA THR A 74 10.35 7.63 -7.57
C THR A 74 9.17 8.47 -7.08
N PHE A 75 8.92 9.64 -7.68
CA PHE A 75 7.84 10.54 -7.25
C PHE A 75 6.43 9.95 -7.42
N PRO A 76 6.01 9.48 -8.61
CA PRO A 76 4.74 8.79 -8.78
C PRO A 76 4.68 7.46 -8.00
N LEU A 77 5.80 6.75 -7.81
CA LEU A 77 5.82 5.55 -6.94
C LEU A 77 5.54 5.90 -5.47
N GLY A 78 6.06 7.04 -5.00
CA GLY A 78 5.75 7.58 -3.67
C GLY A 78 4.28 7.97 -3.53
N ALA A 79 3.73 8.68 -4.52
CA ALA A 79 2.31 9.04 -4.52
C ALA A 79 1.40 7.80 -4.57
N LEU A 80 1.77 6.79 -5.36
CA LEU A 80 1.05 5.52 -5.46
C LEU A 80 1.07 4.74 -4.13
N SER A 81 2.23 4.70 -3.45
CA SER A 81 2.35 4.02 -2.16
C SER A 81 1.56 4.73 -1.07
N ALA A 82 1.58 6.06 -1.02
CA ALA A 82 0.70 6.86 -0.15
C ALA A 82 -0.79 6.58 -0.43
N HIS A 83 -1.19 6.52 -1.71
CA HIS A 83 -2.57 6.22 -2.06
C HIS A 83 -2.98 4.79 -1.68
N CYS A 84 -2.08 3.81 -1.85
CA CYS A 84 -2.30 2.44 -1.39
C CYS A 84 -2.47 2.37 0.13
N LEU A 85 -1.70 3.16 0.89
CA LEU A 85 -1.75 3.20 2.36
C LEU A 85 -3.10 3.71 2.84
N ASP A 86 -3.59 4.79 2.24
CA ASP A 86 -4.90 5.40 2.54
C ASP A 86 -6.07 4.43 2.26
N ARG A 87 -5.99 3.69 1.15
CA ARG A 87 -6.94 2.60 0.85
C ARG A 87 -6.86 1.45 1.86
N LEU A 88 -5.69 1.16 2.41
CA LEU A 88 -5.50 0.08 3.38
C LEU A 88 -6.03 0.47 4.76
N GLU A 89 -5.84 1.74 5.14
CA GLU A 89 -6.32 2.29 6.40
C GLU A 89 -7.85 2.39 6.43
N SER A 90 -8.48 2.82 5.34
CA SER A 90 -9.95 2.82 5.23
C SER A 90 -10.56 1.40 5.36
N ILE A 91 -9.94 0.38 4.77
CA ILE A 91 -10.36 -1.02 4.93
C ILE A 91 -10.19 -1.49 6.38
N LYS A 92 -9.08 -1.13 7.04
CA LYS A 92 -8.81 -1.49 8.44
C LYS A 92 -9.82 -0.85 9.39
N LYS A 93 -10.21 0.41 9.15
CA LYS A 93 -11.27 1.10 9.90
C LYS A 93 -12.62 0.42 9.72
N ALA A 94 -13.00 0.08 8.48
CA ALA A 94 -14.23 -0.67 8.21
C ALA A 94 -14.28 -2.02 8.94
N LEU A 95 -13.18 -2.80 8.90
CA LEU A 95 -13.05 -4.05 9.65
C LEU A 95 -13.14 -3.85 11.16
N LYS A 96 -12.56 -2.78 11.70
CA LYS A 96 -12.62 -2.46 13.14
C LYS A 96 -14.05 -2.17 13.59
N ILE A 97 -14.79 -1.36 12.82
CA ILE A 97 -16.19 -1.03 13.11
C ILE A 97 -17.05 -2.30 13.07
N GLU A 98 -16.85 -3.16 12.07
CA GLU A 98 -17.58 -4.41 11.95
C GLU A 98 -17.23 -5.39 13.09
N TYR A 99 -15.97 -5.44 13.51
CA TYR A 99 -15.54 -6.21 14.69
C TYR A 99 -16.16 -5.71 15.99
N CYS A 100 -16.18 -4.39 16.24
CA CYS A 100 -16.83 -3.82 17.43
C CYS A 100 -18.33 -4.10 17.44
N ARG A 101 -19.01 -3.92 16.30
CA ARG A 101 -20.44 -4.22 16.14
C ARG A 101 -20.78 -5.68 16.44
N ASN A 102 -19.90 -6.62 16.05
CA ASN A 102 -20.11 -8.04 16.32
C ASN A 102 -19.82 -8.47 17.76
N ASN A 103 -18.98 -7.74 18.47
CA ASN A 103 -18.59 -8.07 19.85
C ASN A 103 -19.32 -7.20 20.89
N GLY A 104 -20.26 -6.34 20.46
CA GLY A 104 -21.05 -5.49 21.36
C GLY A 104 -20.23 -4.47 22.14
N LEU A 105 -19.02 -4.12 21.68
CA LEU A 105 -18.21 -3.08 22.30
C LEU A 105 -18.74 -1.70 21.87
N PRO A 106 -18.80 -0.71 22.79
CA PRO A 106 -19.18 0.65 22.45
C PRO A 106 -18.17 1.24 21.46
N ASP A 107 -18.68 1.95 20.46
CA ASP A 107 -17.90 2.62 19.43
C ASP A 107 -17.14 3.80 20.05
N GLU A 108 -15.96 3.58 20.64
CA GLU A 108 -15.13 4.66 21.21
C GLU A 108 -14.47 5.57 20.16
N GLU A 109 -15.01 5.64 18.94
CA GLU A 109 -14.55 6.54 17.88
C GLU A 109 -15.44 7.81 17.82
N GLN A 110 -15.80 8.35 18.99
CA GLN A 110 -16.39 9.69 19.17
C GLN A 110 -15.63 10.53 20.22
N ARG A 111 -14.28 10.49 20.22
CA ARG A 111 -13.49 11.47 20.96
C ARG A 111 -12.31 12.00 20.18
#